data_AF-A0A1C6LLL2-F1
#
_entry.id   AF-A0A1C6LLL2-F1
#
_cell.length_a   1.000
_cell.length_b   1.000
_cell.length_c   1.000
_cell.angle_alpha   90.00
_cell.angle_beta   90.00
_cell.angle_gamma   90.00
#
_symmetry.space_group_name_H-M   'P 1'
#
loop_
_entity.id
_entity.type
_entity.pdbx_description
1 polymer ?
#
loop_
_entity_poly.entity_id
_entity_poly.type
_entity_poly.pdbx_seq_one_letter_code
_entity_poly.pdbx_strand_id
1 'polypeptide(L)'
;MPSGVSRRIGGVVIREGFEWLYVLNGRLRLVIGERDLTLPPGEAAEFDTSLPHWLGSADGGVVELLILFGLQGVRAHVRTDPHRADQSGGRR
;
A
#
# COMPACT_ATOMS: atom_id res chain seq x y z
N MET A 1 -15.84 17.27 35.65
CA MET A 1 -14.53 17.31 34.97
C MET A 1 -14.60 16.40 33.74
N PRO A 2 -14.47 16.88 32.48
CA PRO A 2 -14.31 15.98 31.34
C PRO A 2 -12.86 15.99 30.87
N SER A 3 -12.22 14.82 30.77
CA SER A 3 -10.88 14.66 30.22
C SER A 3 -10.90 13.79 28.98
N GLY A 4 -10.58 14.42 27.84
CA GLY A 4 -9.68 13.87 26.83
C GLY A 4 -10.26 12.89 25.81
N VAL A 5 -10.75 13.41 24.69
CA VAL A 5 -10.81 12.67 23.42
C VAL A 5 -9.37 12.45 22.93
N SER A 6 -8.90 11.20 22.96
CA SER A 6 -7.63 10.81 22.33
C SER A 6 -7.89 10.52 20.85
N ARG A 7 -7.41 11.41 19.99
CA ARG A 7 -7.37 11.25 18.53
C ARG A 7 -6.35 10.14 18.20
N ARG A 8 -6.82 8.94 17.84
CA ARG A 8 -5.94 7.91 17.29
C ARG A 8 -5.38 8.37 15.95
N ILE A 9 -4.08 8.64 15.93
CA ILE A 9 -3.28 8.76 14.71
C ILE A 9 -3.32 7.40 14.01
N GLY A 10 -3.50 7.37 12.69
CA GLY A 10 -3.68 6.14 11.90
C GLY A 10 -2.58 5.12 12.23
N GLY A 11 -2.96 4.03 12.88
CA GLY A 11 -2.03 2.98 13.28
C GLY A 11 -1.56 2.20 12.05
N VAL A 12 -0.28 1.84 12.05
CA VAL A 12 0.28 0.85 11.12
C VAL A 12 -0.46 -0.47 11.34
N VAL A 13 -1.04 -1.03 10.28
CA VAL A 13 -1.73 -2.32 10.33
C VAL A 13 -0.75 -3.41 9.94
N ILE A 14 -0.37 -4.23 10.92
CA ILE A 14 0.43 -5.45 10.74
C ILE A 14 -0.51 -6.57 10.27
N ARG A 15 -0.17 -7.25 9.16
CA ARG A 15 -0.95 -8.37 8.62
C ARG A 15 -0.12 -9.64 8.62
N GLU A 16 -0.69 -10.74 9.08
CA GLU A 16 -0.08 -12.06 8.97
C GLU A 16 -0.18 -12.55 7.51
N GLY A 17 0.96 -12.77 6.85
CA GLY A 17 0.98 -13.22 5.46
C GLY A 17 2.33 -13.00 4.77
N PHE A 18 2.54 -13.70 3.66
CA PHE A 18 3.62 -13.40 2.71
C PHE A 18 3.00 -12.81 1.44
N GLU A 19 3.62 -11.75 0.92
CA GLU A 19 3.25 -11.13 -0.35
C GLU A 19 4.41 -11.28 -1.34
N TRP A 20 4.05 -11.49 -2.62
CA TRP A 20 4.99 -11.52 -3.72
C TRP A 20 4.79 -10.29 -4.61
N LEU A 21 5.89 -9.64 -4.99
CA LEU A 21 5.89 -8.58 -6.00
C LEU A 21 6.93 -8.85 -7.09
N TYR A 22 6.66 -8.30 -8.27
CA TYR A 22 7.55 -8.31 -9.42
C TYR A 22 7.57 -6.93 -10.08
N VAL A 23 8.76 -6.44 -10.40
CA VAL A 23 8.93 -5.12 -11.04
C VAL A 23 8.81 -5.25 -12.55
N LEU A 24 7.76 -4.69 -13.12
CA LEU A 24 7.53 -4.66 -14.56
C LEU A 24 8.32 -3.52 -15.22
N ASN A 25 8.37 -2.35 -14.55
CA ASN A 25 9.05 -1.15 -15.04
C ASN A 25 9.44 -0.21 -13.89
N GLY A 26 10.44 0.64 -14.11
CA GLY A 26 10.98 1.57 -13.11
C GLY A 26 11.88 0.89 -12.07
N ARG A 27 12.30 1.64 -11.04
CA ARG A 27 13.13 1.14 -9.93
C ARG A 27 12.35 1.22 -8.63
N LEU A 28 11.98 0.07 -8.07
CA LEU A 28 11.27 -0.02 -6.80
C LEU A 28 12.28 0.12 -5.65
N ARG A 29 12.01 1.02 -4.71
CA ARG A 29 12.59 0.97 -3.37
C ARG A 29 11.62 0.27 -2.43
N LEU A 30 12.09 -0.81 -1.83
CA LEU A 30 11.34 -1.66 -0.92
C LEU A 30 12.03 -1.63 0.44
N VAL A 31 11.34 -1.06 1.43
CA VAL A 31 11.81 -1.04 2.82
C VAL A 31 10.97 -2.04 3.61
N ILE A 32 11.60 -3.00 4.30
CA ILE A 32 10.95 -4.03 5.11
C ILE A 32 11.70 -4.18 6.43
N GLY A 33 11.09 -3.75 7.52
CA GLY A 33 11.80 -3.60 8.80
C GLY A 33 13.04 -2.73 8.62
N GLU A 34 14.22 -3.31 8.91
CA GLU A 34 15.52 -2.63 8.77
C GLU A 34 16.17 -2.81 7.38
N ARG A 35 15.53 -3.54 6.47
CA ARG A 35 16.07 -3.80 5.12
C ARG A 35 15.60 -2.71 4.16
N ASP A 36 16.54 -2.20 3.36
CA ASP A 36 16.28 -1.22 2.31
C ASP A 36 16.86 -1.76 0.99
N LEU A 37 15.98 -2.10 0.06
CA LEU A 37 16.31 -2.77 -1.20
C LEU A 37 15.90 -1.88 -2.37
N THR A 38 16.72 -1.87 -3.42
CA THR A 38 16.33 -1.28 -4.72
C THR A 38 16.25 -2.39 -5.76
N LEU A 39 15.06 -2.63 -6.28
CA LEU A 39 14.77 -3.68 -7.26
C LEU A 39 14.56 -3.07 -8.65
N PRO A 40 15.40 -3.38 -9.65
CA PRO A 40 15.20 -2.99 -11.04
C PRO A 40 14.09 -3.81 -11.73
N PRO A 41 13.68 -3.43 -12.95
CA PRO A 41 12.75 -4.24 -13.73
C PRO A 41 13.28 -5.65 -13.93
N GLY A 42 12.39 -6.63 -13.82
CA GLY A 42 12.75 -8.04 -13.95
C GLY A 42 12.98 -8.76 -12.62
N GLU A 43 13.09 -8.04 -11.50
CA GLU A 43 13.31 -8.64 -10.18
C GLU A 43 12.01 -8.84 -9.39
N ALA A 44 12.04 -9.85 -8.53
CA ALA A 44 10.95 -10.24 -7.65
C ALA A 44 11.38 -10.15 -6.19
N ALA A 45 10.42 -9.91 -5.30
CA ALA A 45 10.61 -10.07 -3.86
C ALA A 45 9.42 -10.78 -3.23
N GLU A 46 9.73 -11.67 -2.30
CA GLU A 46 8.78 -12.22 -1.32
C GLU A 46 9.12 -11.62 0.04
N PHE A 47 8.11 -11.16 0.78
CA PHE A 47 8.34 -10.67 2.13
C PHE A 47 7.15 -10.93 3.06
N ASP A 48 7.47 -11.03 4.34
CA ASP A 48 6.51 -11.16 5.43
C ASP A 48 5.83 -9.81 5.66
N THR A 49 4.52 -9.74 5.43
CA THR A 49 3.71 -8.53 5.57
C THR A 49 3.48 -8.13 7.03
N SER A 50 3.86 -8.99 7.98
CA SER A 50 3.82 -8.66 9.39
C SER A 50 4.94 -7.70 9.78
N LEU A 51 5.99 -7.62 8.96
CA LEU A 51 7.02 -6.60 9.10
C LEU A 51 6.49 -5.27 8.56
N PRO A 52 6.73 -4.15 9.26
CA PRO A 52 6.47 -2.82 8.72
C PRO A 52 7.17 -2.66 7.37
N HIS A 53 6.41 -2.30 6.34
CA HIS A 53 6.94 -2.19 4.99
C HIS A 53 6.47 -0.92 4.29
N TRP A 54 7.30 -0.46 3.37
CA TRP A 54 7.03 0.67 2.49
C TRP A 54 7.53 0.37 1.08
N LEU A 55 6.72 0.75 0.10
CA LEU A 55 7.02 0.62 -1.32
C LEU A 55 6.96 2.01 -1.96
N GLY A 56 7.94 2.33 -2.79
CA GLY A 56 7.90 3.55 -3.58
C GLY A 56 9.02 3.61 -4.62
N SER A 57 9.07 4.73 -5.34
CA SER A 57 10.11 4.93 -6.34
C SER A 57 11.48 5.14 -5.68
N ALA A 58 12.52 4.52 -6.23
CA ALA A 58 13.89 4.73 -5.79
C ALA A 58 14.46 6.07 -6.27
N ASP A 59 13.95 6.60 -7.38
CA ASP A 59 14.50 7.79 -8.07
C ASP A 59 13.45 8.86 -8.39
N GLY A 60 12.22 8.71 -7.89
CA GLY A 60 11.10 9.62 -8.14
C GLY A 60 10.38 9.36 -9.47
N GLY A 61 10.84 8.41 -10.29
CA GLY A 61 10.17 7.96 -11.50
C GLY A 61 8.96 7.05 -11.23
N VAL A 62 8.18 6.77 -12.28
CA VAL A 62 7.05 5.83 -12.22
C VAL A 62 7.58 4.40 -12.03
N VAL A 63 6.91 3.62 -11.20
CA VAL A 63 7.18 2.19 -10.99
C VAL A 63 5.90 1.41 -11.27
N GLU A 64 6.02 0.36 -12.07
CA GLU A 64 4.92 -0.56 -12.39
C GLU A 64 5.21 -1.92 -11.73
N LEU A 65 4.25 -2.40 -10.94
CA LEU A 65 4.39 -3.62 -10.15
C LEU A 65 3.27 -4.61 -10.48
N LEU A 66 3.61 -5.88 -10.57
CA LEU A 66 2.66 -6.97 -10.42
C LEU A 66 2.76 -7.49 -8.97
N ILE A 67 1.66 -7.41 -8.22
CA ILE A 67 1.60 -7.89 -6.83
C ILE A 67 0.60 -9.04 -6.76
N LEU A 68 1.04 -10.16 -6.19
CA LEU A 68 0.21 -11.33 -5.95
C LEU A 68 -0.01 -11.49 -4.44
N PHE A 69 -1.28 -11.40 -4.04
CA PHE A 69 -1.68 -11.61 -2.65
C PHE A 69 -2.09 -13.06 -2.45
N GLY A 70 -1.64 -13.68 -1.36
CA GLY A 70 -2.19 -14.94 -0.90
C GLY A 70 -3.68 -14.82 -0.55
N LEU A 71 -4.36 -15.95 -0.30
CA LEU A 71 -5.81 -16.01 -0.01
C LEU A 71 -6.27 -15.08 1.14
N GLN A 72 -5.35 -14.67 2.02
CA GLN A 72 -5.62 -13.75 3.13
C GLN A 72 -5.67 -12.26 2.71
N GLY A 73 -5.12 -11.87 1.55
CA GLY A 73 -5.01 -10.46 1.11
C GLY A 73 -6.23 -9.90 0.36
N VAL A 74 -7.22 -10.73 0.02
CA VAL A 74 -8.42 -10.33 -0.75
C VAL A 74 -9.28 -9.27 -0.04
N ARG A 75 -9.22 -9.17 1.29
CA ARG A 75 -10.13 -8.32 2.08
C ARG A 75 -9.66 -6.88 2.31
N ALA A 76 -8.40 -6.54 1.99
CA ALA A 76 -7.84 -5.23 2.33
C ALA A 76 -8.06 -4.13 1.26
N HIS A 77 -8.34 -4.50 0.01
CA HIS A 77 -8.34 -3.56 -1.13
C HIS A 77 -9.71 -3.02 -1.55
N VAL A 78 -10.79 -3.31 -0.83
CA VAL A 78 -12.11 -2.70 -1.11
C VAL A 78 -12.38 -1.57 -0.12
N ARG A 79 -11.97 -0.36 -0.52
CA ARG A 79 -12.66 0.86 -0.10
C ARG A 79 -12.91 1.74 -1.32
N THR A 80 -13.97 1.42 -2.02
CA THR A 80 -14.66 2.39 -2.87
C THR A 80 -15.38 3.36 -1.95
N ASP A 81 -15.00 4.64 -2.00
CA ASP A 81 -15.84 5.73 -1.48
C ASP A 81 -16.81 6.13 -2.61
N PRO A 82 -18.11 5.84 -2.53
CA PRO A 82 -19.04 6.19 -3.61
C PRO A 82 -19.47 7.66 -3.58
N HIS A 83 -19.00 8.51 -2.64
CA HIS A 83 -19.59 9.83 -2.47
C HIS A 83 -18.84 10.97 -3.21
N ARG A 84 -18.72 10.85 -4.54
CA ARG A 84 -18.55 12.03 -5.41
C ARG A 84 -19.20 11.83 -6.77
N ALA A 85 -20.52 11.67 -6.76
CA ALA A 85 -21.35 11.83 -7.96
C ALA A 85 -22.76 12.28 -7.57
N ASP A 86 -22.88 13.46 -6.95
CA ASP A 86 -24.07 14.29 -7.19
C ASP A 86 -23.73 15.78 -7.01
N GLN A 87 -23.03 16.33 -8.01
CA GLN A 87 -22.94 17.77 -8.22
C GLN A 87 -22.96 18.05 -9.73
N SER A 88 -24.09 17.74 -10.39
CA SER A 88 -24.44 18.37 -11.67
C SER A 88 -25.84 17.99 -12.16
N GLY A 89 -26.76 18.96 -12.04
CA GLY A 89 -28.03 19.02 -12.78
C GLY A 89 -29.18 19.47 -11.88
N GLY A 90 -29.83 20.61 -12.03
CA GLY A 90 -29.85 21.62 -13.08
C GLY A 90 -31.14 22.44 -12.88
N ARG A 91 -31.07 23.75 -13.16
CA ARG A 91 -32.17 24.66 -13.54
C ARG A 91 -33.59 24.30 -13.05
N ARG A 92 -34.13 25.10 -12.12
CA ARG A 92 -35.29 25.99 -12.35
C ARG A 92 -35.51 26.92 -11.17
#